data_AF-A0A2M7Q1G3-F1
#
_entry.id   AF-A0A2M7Q1G3-F1
#
_cell.length_a   1.000
_cell.length_b   1.000
_cell.length_c   1.000
_cell.angle_alpha   90.00
_cell.angle_beta   90.00
_cell.angle_gamma   90.00
#
_symmetry.space_group_name_H-M   'P 1'
#
loop_
_entity.id
_entity.type
_entity.pdbx_description
1 polymer ?
#
loop_
_entity_poly.entity_id
_entity_poly.type
_entity_poly.pdbx_seq_one_letter_code
_entity_poly.pdbx_strand_id
1 'polypeptide(L)'
;MNLLRFAYDNLTRRPARTTLTMTAISLGIAAIVALTAIAWGFEASWQKANDARGTDLIVTRLASENTMPSPFIAEKVRPALVNLPHVRQVVGLLSEMLTVSYDAPPMFVFGWEFNSYLWEHLQLLEGRWPESRNEPVIVIGTLAAELLHKKTGDMIEIEGVEMPVVGIFQSSALVENGALILTLQLVQQITDKTGKVNVLNLQLDSSASDSDIANIKQQVRDTLPGYTAITSGELVSQNAVVRISKAMSNATILIASLVGALVVFNTMLMSISERTREIGLLLALGWHPRTVIKLIVSESAMLTFAGGIIGIILGVLLTRGLEHIELMRGKIDAVFSFPFLLGVLALSIVLGIFGGLYPAIKAARTRPSQALRQE
;
A
#
# COMPACT_ATOMS: atom_id res chain seq x y z
N MET A 1 -17.64 -13.24 -41.32
CA MET A 1 -16.74 -14.16 -40.58
C MET A 1 -16.32 -13.47 -39.30
N ASN A 2 -16.59 -14.07 -38.13
CA ASN A 2 -16.42 -13.39 -36.86
C ASN A 2 -14.93 -13.44 -36.43
N LEU A 3 -14.20 -12.32 -36.56
CA LEU A 3 -12.75 -12.26 -36.31
C LEU A 3 -12.35 -12.77 -34.91
N LEU A 4 -13.20 -12.52 -33.91
CA LEU A 4 -12.99 -12.98 -32.53
C LEU A 4 -13.04 -14.50 -32.39
N ARG A 5 -13.93 -15.18 -33.13
CA ARG A 5 -14.01 -16.64 -33.12
C ARG A 5 -12.77 -17.26 -33.76
N PHE A 6 -12.28 -16.65 -34.85
CA PHE A 6 -11.04 -17.08 -35.50
C PHE A 6 -9.80 -16.88 -34.62
N ALA A 7 -9.75 -15.78 -33.86
CA ALA A 7 -8.69 -15.55 -32.87
C ALA A 7 -8.73 -16.59 -31.74
N TYR A 8 -9.91 -16.90 -31.21
CA TYR A 8 -10.08 -17.94 -30.18
C TYR A 8 -9.65 -19.33 -30.67
N ASP A 9 -10.05 -19.72 -31.87
CA ASP A 9 -9.68 -21.02 -32.47
C ASP A 9 -8.17 -21.13 -32.72
N ASN A 10 -7.46 -20.01 -32.93
CA ASN A 10 -6.00 -20.01 -33.05
C ASN A 10 -5.31 -20.29 -31.72
N LEU A 11 -5.81 -19.72 -30.62
CA LEU A 11 -5.21 -19.87 -29.29
C LEU A 11 -5.29 -21.31 -28.77
N THR A 12 -6.39 -22.01 -29.10
CA THR A 12 -6.65 -23.39 -28.65
C THR A 12 -5.87 -24.44 -29.44
N ARG A 13 -5.40 -24.11 -30.65
CA ARG A 13 -4.58 -25.01 -31.48
C ARG A 13 -3.18 -25.28 -30.94
N ARG A 14 -2.64 -24.41 -30.07
CA ARG A 14 -1.30 -24.55 -29.46
C ARG A 14 -1.34 -24.37 -27.95
N PRO A 15 -1.90 -25.33 -27.20
CA PRO A 15 -2.24 -25.15 -25.79
C PRO A 15 -1.01 -24.88 -24.92
N ALA A 16 0.09 -25.63 -25.08
CA ALA A 16 1.28 -25.50 -24.23
C ALA A 16 1.89 -24.09 -24.20
N ARG A 17 1.88 -23.41 -25.35
CA ARG A 17 2.40 -22.05 -25.47
C ARG A 17 1.42 -21.04 -24.90
N THR A 18 0.16 -21.15 -25.29
CA THR A 18 -0.93 -20.32 -24.77
C THR A 18 -0.93 -20.34 -23.25
N THR A 19 -0.80 -21.53 -22.64
CA THR A 19 -0.71 -21.68 -21.18
C THR A 19 0.54 -21.06 -20.59
N LEU A 20 1.71 -21.19 -21.23
CA LEU A 20 2.97 -20.60 -20.73
C LEU A 20 2.89 -19.07 -20.71
N THR A 21 2.43 -18.46 -21.80
CA THR A 21 2.27 -17.01 -21.90
C THR A 21 1.20 -16.51 -20.93
N MET A 22 0.06 -17.19 -20.85
CA MET A 22 -0.99 -16.85 -19.89
C MET A 22 -0.49 -16.94 -18.45
N THR A 23 0.33 -17.95 -18.11
CA THR A 23 0.91 -18.10 -16.77
C THR A 23 1.85 -16.95 -16.43
N ALA A 24 2.76 -16.60 -17.34
CA ALA A 24 3.68 -15.49 -17.14
C ALA A 24 2.95 -14.14 -16.96
N ILE A 25 1.92 -13.87 -17.77
CA ILE A 25 1.05 -12.69 -17.60
C ILE A 25 0.32 -12.75 -16.26
N SER A 26 -0.27 -13.90 -15.92
CA SER A 26 -1.03 -14.08 -14.69
C SER A 26 -0.17 -13.84 -13.46
N LEU A 27 1.07 -14.32 -13.44
CA LEU A 27 2.01 -14.09 -12.34
C LEU A 27 2.38 -12.61 -12.19
N GLY A 28 2.64 -11.91 -13.30
CA GLY A 28 2.90 -10.47 -13.27
C GLY A 28 1.72 -9.67 -12.73
N ILE A 29 0.50 -9.98 -13.20
CA ILE A 29 -0.73 -9.35 -12.73
C ILE A 29 -1.02 -9.69 -11.27
N ALA A 30 -0.81 -10.95 -10.85
CA ALA A 30 -0.98 -11.37 -9.46
C ALA A 30 -0.06 -10.61 -8.52
N ALA A 31 1.21 -10.42 -8.90
CA ALA A 31 2.17 -9.62 -8.13
C ALA A 31 1.76 -8.15 -8.01
N ILE A 32 1.26 -7.55 -9.10
CA ILE A 32 0.71 -6.18 -9.09
C ILE A 32 -0.44 -6.07 -8.08
N VAL A 33 -1.41 -6.99 -8.18
CA VAL A 33 -2.59 -6.99 -7.31
C VAL A 33 -2.20 -7.18 -5.85
N ALA A 34 -1.35 -8.16 -5.55
CA ALA A 34 -0.93 -8.47 -4.18
C ALA A 34 -0.15 -7.32 -3.54
N LEU A 35 0.88 -6.80 -4.20
CA LEU A 35 1.74 -5.75 -3.64
C LEU A 35 0.98 -4.43 -3.46
N THR A 36 0.11 -4.08 -4.41
CA THR A 36 -0.70 -2.86 -4.30
C THR A 36 -1.74 -2.99 -3.18
N ALA A 37 -2.38 -4.15 -3.05
CA ALA A 37 -3.35 -4.38 -1.97
C ALA A 37 -2.71 -4.33 -0.58
N ILE A 38 -1.49 -4.84 -0.44
CA ILE A 38 -0.70 -4.73 0.80
C ILE A 38 -0.31 -3.28 1.07
N ALA A 39 0.14 -2.53 0.05
CA ALA A 39 0.51 -1.12 0.20
C ALA A 39 -0.69 -0.26 0.63
N TRP A 40 -1.88 -0.49 0.07
CA TRP A 40 -3.10 0.17 0.50
C TRP A 40 -3.59 -0.31 1.87
N GLY A 41 -3.34 -1.57 2.18
CA GLY A 41 -3.55 -2.13 3.51
C GLY A 41 -2.79 -1.38 4.60
N PHE A 42 -1.51 -1.13 4.34
CA PHE A 42 -0.67 -0.33 5.22
C PHE A 42 -1.21 1.10 5.37
N GLU A 43 -1.62 1.73 4.27
CA GLU A 43 -2.25 3.06 4.29
C GLU A 43 -3.53 3.08 5.14
N ALA A 44 -4.42 2.11 4.91
CA ALA A 44 -5.67 1.96 5.64
C ALA A 44 -5.45 1.69 7.13
N SER A 45 -4.40 0.94 7.50
CA SER A 45 -4.06 0.73 8.91
C SER A 45 -3.69 2.03 9.62
N TRP A 46 -2.98 2.95 8.96
CA TRP A 46 -2.65 4.25 9.55
C TRP A 46 -3.88 5.14 9.69
N GLN A 47 -4.78 5.12 8.71
CA GLN A 47 -6.06 5.82 8.80
C GLN A 47 -6.89 5.27 9.96
N LYS A 48 -7.07 3.95 10.02
CA LYS A 48 -7.76 3.26 11.13
C LYS A 48 -7.17 3.62 12.50
N ALA A 49 -5.85 3.75 12.63
CA ALA A 49 -5.23 4.14 13.90
C ALA A 49 -5.67 5.53 14.34
N ASN A 50 -5.68 6.50 13.42
CA ASN A 50 -6.08 7.88 13.75
C ASN A 50 -7.59 8.01 13.98
N ASP A 51 -8.39 7.29 13.19
CA ASP A 51 -9.85 7.28 13.32
C ASP A 51 -10.28 6.60 14.62
N ALA A 52 -9.65 5.47 14.99
CA ALA A 52 -9.95 4.75 16.23
C ALA A 52 -9.61 5.59 17.47
N ARG A 53 -8.55 6.41 17.41
CA ARG A 53 -8.23 7.39 18.45
C ARG A 53 -9.29 8.49 18.57
N GLY A 54 -10.20 8.68 17.61
CA GLY A 54 -11.12 9.83 17.60
C GLY A 54 -10.41 11.16 17.37
N THR A 55 -9.36 11.15 16.54
CA THR A 55 -8.63 12.35 16.12
C THR A 55 -9.23 12.91 14.83
N ASP A 56 -9.77 14.12 14.87
CA ASP A 56 -10.35 14.78 13.69
C ASP A 56 -9.31 15.57 12.88
N LEU A 57 -8.42 16.25 13.60
CA LEU A 57 -7.37 17.09 13.02
C LEU A 57 -6.02 16.82 13.67
N ILE A 58 -4.98 16.88 12.85
CA ILE A 58 -3.61 16.62 13.25
C ILE A 58 -2.78 17.85 12.93
N VAL A 59 -2.19 18.46 13.95
CA VAL A 59 -1.28 19.59 13.80
C VAL A 59 0.15 19.09 13.92
N THR A 60 0.92 19.37 12.87
CA THR A 60 2.31 18.97 12.76
C THR A 60 3.13 20.11 12.16
N ARG A 61 4.46 20.06 12.32
CA ARG A 61 5.36 20.97 11.61
C ARG A 61 5.29 20.67 10.10
N LEU A 62 5.29 21.72 9.28
CA LEU A 62 5.41 21.61 7.82
C LEU A 62 6.62 20.72 7.51
N ALA A 63 6.38 19.67 6.71
CA ALA A 63 7.29 18.55 6.53
C ALA A 63 8.73 19.01 6.24
N SER A 64 9.65 18.62 7.12
CA SER A 64 11.04 18.39 6.73
C SER A 64 11.10 17.09 5.93
N GLU A 65 12.15 16.85 5.15
CA GLU A 65 12.31 15.65 4.30
C GLU A 65 12.31 14.29 5.07
N ASN A 66 12.06 14.31 6.38
CA ASN A 66 12.16 13.16 7.27
C ASN A 66 10.90 12.28 7.26
N THR A 67 11.11 11.00 7.61
CA THR A 67 10.06 9.97 7.68
C THR A 67 8.99 10.24 8.72
N MET A 68 9.35 10.94 9.78
CA MET A 68 8.47 11.44 10.84
C MET A 68 8.57 12.96 10.91
N PRO A 69 7.48 13.67 11.27
CA PRO A 69 7.57 15.10 11.47
C PRO A 69 8.60 15.46 12.54
N SER A 70 9.37 16.51 12.29
CA SER A 70 10.36 16.99 13.25
C SER A 70 9.70 17.37 14.58
N PRO A 71 10.21 16.89 15.73
CA PRO A 71 9.70 17.27 17.04
C PRO A 71 9.75 18.79 17.26
N PHE A 72 8.73 19.33 17.90
CA PHE A 72 8.60 20.73 18.27
C PHE A 72 8.07 20.87 19.70
N ILE A 73 8.32 22.03 20.32
CA ILE A 73 7.93 22.27 21.71
C ILE A 73 6.40 22.45 21.77
N ALA A 74 5.71 21.53 22.45
CA ALA A 74 4.24 21.50 22.48
C ALA A 74 3.65 22.78 23.09
N GLU A 75 4.30 23.32 24.13
CA GLU A 75 3.86 24.52 24.87
C GLU A 75 3.82 25.78 23.98
N LYS A 76 4.62 25.84 22.90
CA LYS A 76 4.59 26.97 21.98
C LYS A 76 3.36 26.98 21.05
N VAL A 77 2.72 25.84 20.86
CA VAL A 77 1.69 25.62 19.84
C VAL A 77 0.33 25.35 20.46
N ARG A 78 0.30 24.51 21.51
CA ARG A 78 -0.93 24.06 22.19
C ARG A 78 -1.85 25.21 22.63
N PRO A 79 -1.38 26.32 23.23
CA PRO A 79 -2.27 27.39 23.68
C PRO A 79 -3.06 28.03 22.52
N ALA A 80 -2.46 28.14 21.33
CA ALA A 80 -3.15 28.67 20.17
C ALA A 80 -4.24 27.72 19.66
N LEU A 81 -4.04 26.41 19.79
CA LEU A 81 -4.98 25.38 19.32
C LEU A 81 -6.17 25.18 20.26
N VAL A 82 -5.95 25.24 21.57
CA VAL A 82 -7.03 25.08 22.58
C VAL A 82 -8.04 26.22 22.50
N ASN A 83 -7.62 27.40 22.04
CA ASN A 83 -8.49 28.57 21.89
C ASN A 83 -9.26 28.60 20.55
N LEU A 84 -9.09 27.60 19.69
CA LEU A 84 -9.83 27.52 18.43
C LEU A 84 -11.27 27.08 18.68
N PRO A 85 -12.24 27.59 17.89
CA PRO A 85 -13.63 27.16 18.01
C PRO A 85 -13.76 25.66 17.71
N HIS A 86 -14.71 25.00 18.38
CA HIS A 86 -15.01 23.57 18.26
C HIS A 86 -13.89 22.60 18.69
N VAL A 87 -12.75 23.09 19.20
CA VAL A 87 -11.70 22.20 19.71
C VAL A 87 -12.03 21.79 21.14
N ARG A 88 -12.34 20.51 21.33
CA ARG A 88 -12.68 19.94 22.64
C ARG A 88 -11.43 19.61 23.43
N GLN A 89 -10.46 18.96 22.80
CA GLN A 89 -9.20 18.53 23.42
C GLN A 89 -8.03 18.58 22.43
N VAL A 90 -6.85 18.91 22.97
CA VAL A 90 -5.58 18.88 22.25
C VAL A 90 -4.62 17.95 23.00
N VAL A 91 -4.22 16.87 22.34
CA VAL A 91 -3.38 15.83 22.95
C VAL A 91 -2.09 15.70 22.15
N GLY A 92 -0.95 15.83 22.82
CA GLY A 92 0.35 15.60 22.23
C GLY A 92 0.73 14.13 22.19
N LEU A 93 1.45 13.77 21.14
CA LEU A 93 2.15 12.50 21.07
C LEU A 93 3.53 12.70 20.45
N LEU A 94 4.44 11.79 20.81
CA LEU A 94 5.76 11.68 20.21
C LEU A 94 5.88 10.28 19.62
N SER A 95 6.09 10.20 18.31
CA SER A 95 6.33 8.92 17.63
C SER A 95 7.77 8.86 17.16
N GLU A 96 8.47 7.81 17.54
CA GLU A 96 9.86 7.58 17.13
C GLU A 96 9.99 6.15 16.61
N MET A 97 10.99 5.94 15.75
CA MET A 97 11.40 4.59 15.33
C MET A 97 12.69 4.28 16.08
N LEU A 98 12.60 3.44 17.11
CA LEU A 98 13.72 3.14 18.01
C LEU A 98 14.12 1.67 17.88
N THR A 99 15.39 1.39 18.13
CA THR A 99 15.86 0.02 18.28
C THR A 99 15.45 -0.49 19.65
N VAL A 100 14.76 -1.61 19.67
CA VAL A 100 14.18 -2.20 20.88
C VAL A 100 14.87 -3.54 21.09
N SER A 101 15.76 -3.63 22.06
CA SER A 101 16.73 -4.73 22.22
C SER A 101 17.71 -4.88 21.05
N TYR A 102 18.86 -5.49 21.31
CA TYR A 102 19.98 -5.56 20.35
C TYR A 102 19.65 -6.33 19.06
N ASP A 103 18.77 -7.33 19.13
CA ASP A 103 18.51 -8.28 18.03
C ASP A 103 17.21 -7.98 17.25
N ALA A 104 16.42 -6.97 17.64
CA ALA A 104 15.15 -6.68 16.97
C ALA A 104 15.29 -5.57 15.93
N PRO A 105 14.50 -5.60 14.84
CA PRO A 105 14.42 -4.48 13.92
C PRO A 105 13.89 -3.23 14.63
N PRO A 106 14.19 -2.01 14.13
CA PRO A 106 13.60 -0.79 14.65
C PRO A 106 12.07 -0.85 14.62
N MET A 107 11.44 -0.49 15.74
CA MET A 107 9.99 -0.53 15.89
C MET A 107 9.44 0.85 16.21
N PHE A 108 8.15 1.03 15.93
CA PHE A 108 7.44 2.24 16.33
C PHE A 108 7.27 2.26 17.85
N VAL A 109 7.74 3.35 18.44
CA VAL A 109 7.54 3.68 19.84
C VAL A 109 6.69 4.94 19.91
N PHE A 110 5.51 4.80 20.49
CA PHE A 110 4.56 5.89 20.69
C PHE A 110 4.58 6.36 22.15
N GLY A 111 4.91 7.61 22.35
CA GLY A 111 4.74 8.32 23.61
C GLY A 111 3.42 9.07 23.61
N TRP A 112 2.43 8.56 24.36
CA TRP A 112 1.12 9.18 24.47
C TRP A 112 0.95 9.93 25.78
N GLU A 113 0.27 11.07 25.75
CA GLU A 113 -0.06 11.76 27.00
C GLU A 113 -0.85 10.84 27.93
N PHE A 114 -0.39 10.77 29.18
CA PHE A 114 -1.01 9.98 30.23
C PHE A 114 -2.45 10.43 30.48
N ASN A 115 -3.36 9.47 30.63
CA ASN A 115 -4.79 9.71 30.86
C ASN A 115 -5.44 10.60 29.77
N SER A 116 -5.05 10.36 28.52
CA SER A 116 -5.69 10.96 27.34
C SER A 116 -6.62 9.94 26.65
N TYR A 117 -7.52 10.44 25.81
CA TYR A 117 -8.43 9.60 25.03
C TYR A 117 -7.72 8.59 24.10
N LEU A 118 -6.43 8.82 23.80
CA LEU A 118 -5.63 7.93 22.94
C LEU A 118 -5.56 6.50 23.47
N TRP A 119 -5.73 6.29 24.78
CA TRP A 119 -5.66 4.98 25.40
C TRP A 119 -7.00 4.21 25.37
N GLU A 120 -8.12 4.90 25.13
CA GLU A 120 -9.47 4.35 25.37
C GLU A 120 -9.92 3.37 24.29
N HIS A 121 -9.42 3.48 23.06
CA HIS A 121 -9.81 2.60 21.95
C HIS A 121 -9.04 1.27 21.97
N LEU A 122 -7.98 1.16 22.76
CA LEU A 122 -7.17 -0.04 22.85
C LEU A 122 -7.85 -1.09 23.73
N GLN A 123 -7.93 -2.31 23.24
CA GLN A 123 -8.41 -3.44 24.03
C GLN A 123 -7.25 -4.10 24.76
N LEU A 124 -7.22 -4.00 26.08
CA LEU A 124 -6.23 -4.70 26.90
C LEU A 124 -6.55 -6.21 26.93
N LEU A 125 -5.59 -7.05 26.55
CA LEU A 125 -5.71 -8.51 26.59
C LEU A 125 -5.11 -9.08 27.87
N GLU A 126 -3.95 -8.58 28.26
CA GLU A 126 -3.21 -9.03 29.44
C GLU A 126 -2.61 -7.84 30.20
N GLY A 127 -2.50 -7.97 31.52
CA GLY A 127 -1.81 -7.02 32.36
C GLY A 127 -2.63 -5.77 32.73
N ARG A 128 -1.99 -4.59 32.69
CA ARG A 128 -2.60 -3.29 33.05
C ARG A 128 -2.04 -2.14 32.23
N TRP A 129 -2.71 -0.99 32.32
CA TRP A 129 -2.20 0.29 31.84
C TRP A 129 -1.18 0.91 32.81
N PRO A 130 -0.35 1.86 32.34
CA PRO A 130 0.49 2.67 33.23
C PRO A 130 -0.37 3.44 34.25
N GLU A 131 0.09 3.49 35.49
CA GLU A 131 -0.61 4.13 36.63
C GLU A 131 -0.12 5.56 36.88
N SER A 132 1.07 5.91 36.39
CA SER A 132 1.59 7.28 36.51
C SER A 132 2.36 7.73 35.27
N ARG A 133 2.50 9.06 35.11
CA ARG A 133 3.22 9.69 34.00
C ARG A 133 4.66 9.24 33.85
N ASN A 134 5.33 8.93 34.96
CA ASN A 134 6.75 8.61 35.01
C ASN A 134 6.99 7.14 35.40
N GLU A 135 5.96 6.30 35.35
CA GLU A 135 6.13 4.89 35.60
C GLU A 135 6.97 4.27 34.46
N PRO A 136 8.12 3.64 34.73
CA PRO A 136 9.03 3.15 33.70
C PRO A 136 8.52 1.81 33.14
N VAL A 137 7.37 1.83 32.48
CA VAL A 137 6.66 0.63 32.02
C VAL A 137 6.26 0.76 30.56
N ILE A 138 6.14 -0.39 29.90
CA ILE A 138 5.77 -0.48 28.48
C ILE A 138 4.49 -1.29 28.35
N VAL A 139 3.58 -0.83 27.48
CA VAL A 139 2.49 -1.66 26.96
C VAL A 139 2.77 -1.95 25.50
N ILE A 140 2.67 -3.21 25.09
CA ILE A 140 3.04 -3.65 23.74
C ILE A 140 1.84 -4.18 22.97
N GLY A 141 1.80 -3.95 21.66
CA GLY A 141 0.78 -4.53 20.81
C GLY A 141 1.00 -6.03 20.60
N THR A 142 -0.06 -6.77 20.24
CA THR A 142 0.00 -8.23 20.03
C THR A 142 1.09 -8.67 19.05
N LEU A 143 1.29 -7.92 17.97
CA LEU A 143 2.30 -8.25 16.96
C LEU A 143 3.72 -7.96 17.45
N ALA A 144 3.91 -6.86 18.20
CA ALA A 144 5.19 -6.56 18.83
C ALA A 144 5.57 -7.63 19.88
N ALA A 145 4.60 -8.09 20.70
CA ALA A 145 4.80 -9.16 21.66
C ALA A 145 5.26 -10.46 21.00
N GLU A 146 4.63 -10.84 19.89
CA GLU A 146 4.99 -12.03 19.12
C GLU A 146 6.38 -11.91 18.49
N LEU A 147 6.68 -10.78 17.85
CA LEU A 147 7.96 -10.53 17.18
C LEU A 147 9.14 -10.48 18.16
N LEU A 148 8.94 -9.90 19.34
CA LEU A 148 9.96 -9.85 20.38
C LEU A 148 10.03 -11.12 21.23
N HIS A 149 9.06 -12.02 21.10
CA HIS A 149 8.86 -13.16 21.99
C HIS A 149 8.76 -12.73 23.48
N LYS A 150 8.02 -11.66 23.75
CA LYS A 150 7.87 -11.07 25.09
C LYS A 150 6.45 -11.22 25.62
N LYS A 151 6.34 -11.37 26.93
CA LYS A 151 5.08 -11.43 27.70
C LYS A 151 5.05 -10.37 28.78
N THR A 152 3.90 -10.20 29.42
CA THR A 152 3.79 -9.34 30.62
C THR A 152 4.76 -9.82 31.71
N GLY A 153 5.55 -8.91 32.26
CA GLY A 153 6.61 -9.16 33.24
C GLY A 153 8.01 -9.23 32.64
N ASP A 154 8.14 -9.45 31.33
CA ASP A 154 9.46 -9.47 30.68
C ASP A 154 10.03 -8.06 30.54
N MET A 155 11.36 -7.95 30.56
CA MET A 155 12.06 -6.69 30.35
C MET A 155 12.32 -6.44 28.86
N ILE A 156 12.15 -5.19 28.45
CA ILE A 156 12.52 -4.67 27.13
C ILE A 156 13.46 -3.48 27.34
N GLU A 157 14.54 -3.46 26.58
CA GLU A 157 15.51 -2.37 26.56
C GLU A 157 15.23 -1.43 25.39
N ILE A 158 15.06 -0.14 25.69
CA ILE A 158 14.92 0.92 24.68
C ILE A 158 15.93 2.02 25.00
N GLU A 159 16.82 2.34 24.06
CA GLU A 159 17.86 3.38 24.23
C GLU A 159 18.69 3.20 25.53
N GLY A 160 19.00 1.95 25.91
CA GLY A 160 19.78 1.64 27.11
C GLY A 160 18.98 1.60 28.42
N VAL A 161 17.66 1.82 28.36
CA VAL A 161 16.77 1.78 29.55
C VAL A 161 15.93 0.51 29.51
N GLU A 162 16.13 -0.35 30.51
CA GLU A 162 15.31 -1.56 30.70
C GLU A 162 14.01 -1.23 31.43
N MET A 163 12.89 -1.67 30.87
CA MET A 163 11.55 -1.45 31.40
C MET A 163 10.72 -2.74 31.30
N PRO A 164 9.93 -3.08 32.33
CA PRO A 164 9.02 -4.22 32.26
C PRO A 164 7.82 -3.94 31.35
N VAL A 165 7.41 -4.99 30.63
CA VAL A 165 6.14 -5.04 29.92
C VAL A 165 5.03 -5.26 30.94
N VAL A 166 4.13 -4.28 31.10
CA VAL A 166 3.03 -4.39 32.08
C VAL A 166 1.70 -4.76 31.44
N GLY A 167 1.59 -4.71 30.12
CA GLY A 167 0.37 -5.11 29.43
C GLY A 167 0.58 -5.41 27.95
N ILE A 168 -0.35 -6.19 27.41
CA ILE A 168 -0.45 -6.50 25.99
C ILE A 168 -1.83 -6.05 25.50
N PHE A 169 -1.86 -5.24 24.44
CA PHE A 169 -3.10 -4.72 23.88
C PHE A 169 -3.33 -5.18 22.44
N GLN A 170 -4.59 -5.12 22.03
CA GLN A 170 -5.04 -5.28 20.66
C GLN A 170 -5.75 -4.02 20.18
N SER A 171 -5.44 -3.61 18.96
CA SER A 171 -6.07 -2.52 18.22
C SER A 171 -6.62 -3.03 16.90
N SER A 172 -7.64 -2.34 16.37
CA SER A 172 -8.11 -2.51 15.00
C SER A 172 -7.08 -2.08 13.95
N ALA A 173 -6.08 -1.29 14.35
CA ALA A 173 -5.01 -0.81 13.49
C ALA A 173 -3.76 -1.67 13.65
N LEU A 174 -3.35 -2.30 12.54
CA LEU A 174 -2.17 -3.17 12.48
C LEU A 174 -0.88 -2.45 12.91
N VAL A 175 -0.73 -1.18 12.55
CA VAL A 175 0.43 -0.35 12.95
C VAL A 175 0.57 -0.21 14.46
N GLU A 176 -0.54 -0.15 15.20
CA GLU A 176 -0.50 -0.08 16.67
C GLU A 176 -0.20 -1.45 17.27
N ASN A 177 -0.73 -2.54 16.70
CA ASN A 177 -0.41 -3.90 17.13
C ASN A 177 1.09 -4.22 17.01
N GLY A 178 1.78 -3.62 16.03
CA GLY A 178 3.22 -3.77 15.84
C GLY A 178 4.08 -2.75 16.61
N ALA A 179 3.50 -1.94 17.50
CA ALA A 179 4.19 -0.86 18.19
C ALA A 179 4.30 -1.09 19.71
N LEU A 180 5.20 -0.32 20.32
CA LEU A 180 5.34 -0.17 21.77
C LEU A 180 4.75 1.17 22.17
N ILE A 181 3.96 1.18 23.24
CA ILE A 181 3.32 2.40 23.75
C ILE A 181 3.79 2.63 25.18
N LEU A 182 4.31 3.84 25.40
CA LEU A 182 4.74 4.34 26.70
C LEU A 182 4.08 5.70 26.97
N THR A 183 4.22 6.20 28.18
CA THR A 183 3.82 7.58 28.48
C THR A 183 4.70 8.57 27.70
N LEU A 184 4.12 9.70 27.29
CA LEU A 184 4.83 10.74 26.55
C LEU A 184 6.08 11.21 27.30
N GLN A 185 5.98 11.38 28.62
CA GLN A 185 7.09 11.82 29.46
C GLN A 185 8.28 10.85 29.38
N LEU A 186 8.03 9.55 29.39
CA LEU A 186 9.06 8.54 29.35
C LEU A 186 9.75 8.51 27.99
N VAL A 187 8.99 8.52 26.88
CA VAL A 187 9.57 8.60 25.53
C VAL A 187 10.37 9.88 25.33
N GLN A 188 9.89 11.00 25.86
CA GLN A 188 10.63 12.27 25.83
C GLN A 188 11.94 12.21 26.62
N GLN A 189 11.98 11.51 27.76
CA GLN A 189 13.18 11.35 28.57
C GLN A 189 14.22 10.45 27.90
N ILE A 190 13.80 9.26 27.43
CA ILE A 190 14.73 8.29 26.81
C ILE A 190 15.30 8.78 25.46
N THR A 191 14.64 9.76 24.82
CA THR A 191 15.08 10.31 23.52
C THR A 191 15.64 11.73 23.60
N ASP A 192 15.89 12.27 24.80
CA ASP A 192 16.35 13.65 25.04
C ASP A 192 15.49 14.73 24.35
N LYS A 193 14.18 14.50 24.34
CA LYS A 193 13.16 15.34 23.68
C LYS A 193 12.13 15.91 24.67
N THR A 194 12.54 16.16 25.92
CA THR A 194 11.69 16.77 26.97
C THR A 194 10.89 17.97 26.47
N GLY A 195 9.56 17.91 26.65
CA GLY A 195 8.63 18.95 26.22
C GLY A 195 8.35 19.03 24.72
N LYS A 196 8.97 18.16 23.90
CA LYS A 196 8.75 18.09 22.46
C LYS A 196 7.76 17.00 22.06
N VAL A 197 6.95 17.30 21.06
CA VAL A 197 6.02 16.38 20.40
C VAL A 197 6.24 16.47 18.90
N ASN A 198 5.96 15.41 18.16
CA ASN A 198 5.96 15.50 16.69
C ASN A 198 4.56 15.79 16.14
N VAL A 199 3.52 15.53 16.94
CA VAL A 199 2.13 15.65 16.55
C VAL A 199 1.29 16.17 17.73
N LEU A 200 0.36 17.07 17.43
CA LEU A 200 -0.75 17.44 18.31
C LEU A 200 -2.07 16.99 17.65
N ASN A 201 -2.76 16.05 18.27
CA ASN A 201 -4.07 15.58 17.84
C ASN A 201 -5.16 16.47 18.45
N LEU A 202 -6.10 16.89 17.61
CA LEU A 202 -7.24 17.70 17.98
C LEU A 202 -8.49 16.83 17.86
N GLN A 203 -9.26 16.77 18.94
CA GLN A 203 -10.61 16.26 18.93
C GLN A 203 -11.57 17.45 18.85
N LEU A 204 -12.43 17.44 17.85
CA LEU A 204 -13.44 18.45 17.62
C LEU A 204 -14.78 18.04 18.25
N ASP A 205 -15.63 19.02 18.49
CA ASP A 205 -17.01 18.78 18.87
C ASP A 205 -17.78 18.15 17.71
N SER A 206 -18.70 17.23 18.02
CA SER A 206 -19.56 16.54 17.03
C SER A 206 -20.42 17.48 16.16
N SER A 207 -20.51 18.76 16.51
CA SER A 207 -21.22 19.79 15.75
C SER A 207 -20.36 20.48 14.68
N ALA A 208 -19.05 20.20 14.61
CA ALA A 208 -18.15 20.83 13.65
C ALA A 208 -18.49 20.39 12.22
N SER A 209 -18.69 21.36 11.34
CA SER A 209 -18.92 21.11 9.91
C SER A 209 -17.61 21.08 9.12
N ASP A 210 -17.65 20.56 7.88
CA ASP A 210 -16.50 20.58 6.98
C ASP A 210 -15.94 21.99 6.73
N SER A 211 -16.82 23.01 6.73
CA SER A 211 -16.40 24.41 6.65
C SER A 211 -15.64 24.87 7.89
N ASP A 212 -16.02 24.40 9.08
CA ASP A 212 -15.32 24.74 10.32
C ASP A 212 -13.94 24.11 10.36
N ILE A 213 -13.82 22.86 9.91
CA ILE A 213 -12.54 22.17 9.73
C ILE A 213 -11.64 22.96 8.77
N ALA A 214 -12.17 23.43 7.64
CA ALA A 214 -11.42 24.24 6.69
C ALA A 214 -10.96 25.57 7.31
N ASN A 215 -11.82 26.23 8.07
CA ASN A 215 -11.50 27.48 8.78
C ASN A 215 -10.41 27.27 9.84
N ILE A 216 -10.50 26.19 10.63
CA ILE A 216 -9.47 25.80 11.62
C ILE A 216 -8.13 25.57 10.91
N LYS A 217 -8.13 24.84 9.78
CA LYS A 217 -6.91 24.61 9.00
C LYS A 217 -6.27 25.91 8.53
N GLN A 218 -7.08 26.86 8.08
CA GLN A 218 -6.61 28.18 7.64
C GLN A 218 -6.06 28.99 8.82
N GLN A 219 -6.79 29.03 9.94
CA GLN A 219 -6.39 29.76 11.13
C GLN A 219 -5.09 29.24 11.74
N VAL A 220 -4.88 27.92 11.76
CA VAL A 220 -3.59 27.33 12.17
C VAL A 220 -2.47 27.80 11.25
N ARG A 221 -2.70 27.82 9.93
CA ARG A 221 -1.71 28.24 8.95
C ARG A 221 -1.30 29.71 9.11
N ASP A 222 -2.26 30.58 9.43
CA ASP A 222 -2.06 32.02 9.59
C ASP A 222 -1.45 32.38 10.96
N THR A 223 -1.83 31.67 12.02
CA THR A 223 -1.39 31.96 13.40
C THR A 223 -0.06 31.29 13.76
N LEU A 224 0.21 30.13 13.16
CA LEU A 224 1.37 29.29 13.49
C LEU A 224 2.23 29.06 12.24
N PRO A 225 3.03 30.05 11.82
CA PRO A 225 3.90 29.89 10.65
C PRO A 225 4.88 28.73 10.87
N GLY A 226 4.95 27.83 9.87
CA GLY A 226 5.76 26.60 9.96
C GLY A 226 5.00 25.38 10.48
N TYR A 227 3.71 25.50 10.79
CA TYR A 227 2.83 24.39 11.14
C TYR A 227 1.69 24.24 10.14
N THR A 228 1.15 23.03 10.04
CA THR A 228 -0.04 22.74 9.25
C THR A 228 -0.99 21.87 10.06
N ALA A 229 -2.28 22.17 9.96
CA ALA A 229 -3.34 21.27 10.38
C ALA A 229 -3.82 20.48 9.16
N ILE A 230 -3.91 19.17 9.32
CA ILE A 230 -4.36 18.25 8.28
C ILE A 230 -5.27 17.19 8.88
N THR A 231 -6.15 16.63 8.07
CA THR A 231 -6.99 15.51 8.49
C THR A 231 -6.19 14.21 8.56
N SER A 232 -6.72 13.20 9.24
CA SER A 232 -6.17 11.85 9.30
C SER A 232 -5.85 11.28 7.90
N GLY A 233 -6.75 11.47 6.92
CA GLY A 233 -6.51 11.03 5.54
C GLY A 233 -5.36 11.77 4.83
N GLU A 234 -5.26 13.09 5.03
CA GLU A 234 -4.20 13.92 4.42
C GLU A 234 -2.82 13.60 5.02
N LEU A 235 -2.71 13.39 6.33
CA LEU A 235 -1.44 13.02 6.99
C LEU A 235 -0.89 11.72 6.43
N VAL A 236 -1.75 10.71 6.29
CA VAL A 236 -1.34 9.40 5.78
C VAL A 236 -0.79 9.51 4.35
N SER A 237 -1.41 10.34 3.51
CA SER A 237 -0.92 10.59 2.14
C SER A 237 0.45 11.32 2.09
N GLN A 238 0.78 12.10 3.12
CA GLN A 238 2.05 12.83 3.24
C GLN A 238 3.14 12.06 4.00
N ASN A 239 2.79 11.00 4.71
CA ASN A 239 3.73 10.17 5.45
C ASN A 239 4.75 9.53 4.49
N ALA A 240 6.06 9.65 4.80
CA ALA A 240 7.10 9.18 3.90
C ALA A 240 7.08 7.66 3.72
N VAL A 241 6.74 6.87 4.76
CA VAL A 241 6.65 5.42 4.66
C VAL A 241 5.55 5.04 3.66
N VAL A 242 4.37 5.65 3.78
CA VAL A 242 3.25 5.43 2.85
C VAL A 242 3.61 5.85 1.44
N ARG A 243 4.28 7.01 1.27
CA ARG A 243 4.77 7.47 -0.03
C ARG A 243 5.79 6.52 -0.64
N ILE A 244 6.73 6.00 0.14
CA ILE A 244 7.72 5.01 -0.30
C ILE A 244 7.01 3.71 -0.69
N SER A 245 6.08 3.20 0.11
CA SER A 245 5.28 2.02 -0.22
C SER A 245 4.49 2.21 -1.52
N LYS A 246 3.86 3.38 -1.73
CA LYS A 246 3.19 3.73 -3.00
C LYS A 246 4.18 3.80 -4.17
N ALA A 247 5.35 4.40 -3.97
CA ALA A 247 6.38 4.49 -5.00
C ALA A 247 6.91 3.11 -5.39
N MET A 248 7.14 2.22 -4.41
CA MET A 248 7.52 0.82 -4.64
C MET A 248 6.42 0.08 -5.41
N SER A 249 5.16 0.20 -4.99
CA SER A 249 4.02 -0.39 -5.69
C SER A 249 3.92 0.08 -7.14
N ASN A 250 4.07 1.39 -7.38
CA ASN A 250 4.07 1.98 -8.72
C ASN A 250 5.27 1.50 -9.56
N ALA A 251 6.45 1.38 -8.95
CA ALA A 251 7.62 0.82 -9.61
C ALA A 251 7.40 -0.65 -9.99
N THR A 252 6.80 -1.46 -9.12
CA THR A 252 6.43 -2.84 -9.43
C THR A 252 5.41 -2.90 -10.56
N ILE A 253 4.38 -2.05 -10.55
CA ILE A 253 3.41 -1.93 -11.66
C ILE A 253 4.14 -1.65 -12.98
N LEU A 254 5.06 -0.69 -12.98
CA LEU A 254 5.82 -0.33 -14.18
C LEU A 254 6.68 -1.50 -14.68
N ILE A 255 7.48 -2.11 -13.80
CA ILE A 255 8.38 -3.21 -14.14
C ILE A 255 7.59 -4.43 -14.61
N ALA A 256 6.56 -4.84 -13.86
CA ALA A 256 5.71 -5.97 -14.22
C ALA A 256 4.96 -5.73 -15.54
N SER A 257 4.54 -4.49 -15.81
CA SER A 257 3.93 -4.12 -17.08
C SER A 257 4.92 -4.23 -18.24
N LEU A 258 6.16 -3.76 -18.07
CA LEU A 258 7.20 -3.86 -19.08
C LEU A 258 7.56 -5.33 -19.37
N VAL A 259 7.76 -6.12 -18.33
CA VAL A 259 8.04 -7.57 -18.46
C VAL A 259 6.86 -8.27 -19.14
N GLY A 260 5.62 -7.97 -18.73
CA GLY A 260 4.41 -8.51 -19.35
C GLY A 260 4.30 -8.16 -20.84
N ALA A 261 4.55 -6.90 -21.21
CA ALA A 261 4.57 -6.47 -22.60
C ALA A 261 5.64 -7.20 -23.43
N LEU A 262 6.84 -7.41 -22.88
CA LEU A 262 7.92 -8.15 -23.55
C LEU A 262 7.58 -9.64 -23.72
N VAL A 263 6.97 -10.27 -22.72
CA VAL A 263 6.50 -11.65 -22.79
C VAL A 263 5.46 -11.80 -23.91
N VAL A 264 4.48 -10.91 -23.95
CA VAL A 264 3.46 -10.89 -25.03
C VAL A 264 4.12 -10.66 -26.38
N PHE A 265 5.02 -9.68 -26.48
CA PHE A 265 5.73 -9.34 -27.71
C PHE A 265 6.51 -10.53 -28.28
N ASN A 266 7.33 -11.18 -27.45
CA ASN A 266 8.13 -12.33 -27.87
C ASN A 266 7.23 -13.51 -28.28
N THR A 267 6.16 -13.73 -27.52
CA THR A 267 5.16 -14.75 -27.86
C THR A 267 4.52 -14.43 -29.21
N MET A 268 4.10 -13.20 -29.47
CA MET A 268 3.46 -12.82 -30.73
C MET A 268 4.42 -12.92 -31.91
N LEU A 269 5.67 -12.48 -31.76
CA LEU A 269 6.69 -12.61 -32.80
C LEU A 269 6.90 -14.07 -33.21
N MET A 270 7.09 -14.96 -32.24
CA MET A 270 7.30 -16.37 -32.55
C MET A 270 6.03 -17.01 -33.14
N SER A 271 4.82 -16.61 -32.70
CA SER A 271 3.54 -17.14 -33.23
C SER A 271 3.36 -16.78 -34.70
N ILE A 272 3.69 -15.54 -35.03
CA ILE A 272 3.66 -15.05 -36.40
C ILE A 272 4.70 -15.74 -37.26
N SER A 273 5.94 -15.87 -36.80
CA SER A 273 7.00 -16.54 -37.56
C SER A 273 6.62 -17.97 -37.93
N GLU A 274 6.03 -18.72 -36.99
CA GLU A 274 5.57 -20.10 -37.21
C GLU A 274 4.36 -20.20 -38.16
N ARG A 275 3.61 -19.11 -38.34
CA ARG A 275 2.38 -19.04 -39.16
C ARG A 275 2.54 -18.13 -40.37
N THR A 276 3.77 -17.79 -40.74
CA THR A 276 4.08 -16.88 -41.86
C THR A 276 3.39 -17.31 -43.16
N ARG A 277 3.37 -18.62 -43.44
CA ARG A 277 2.70 -19.18 -44.62
C ARG A 277 1.18 -19.00 -44.60
N GLU A 278 0.54 -19.24 -43.45
CA GLU A 278 -0.91 -19.02 -43.30
C GLU A 278 -1.28 -17.54 -43.51
N ILE A 279 -0.49 -16.63 -42.93
CA ILE A 279 -0.69 -15.18 -43.08
C ILE A 279 -0.47 -14.76 -44.54
N GLY A 280 0.56 -15.30 -45.20
CA GLY A 280 0.82 -15.09 -46.63
C GLY A 280 -0.31 -15.57 -47.53
N LEU A 281 -0.93 -16.71 -47.21
CA LEU A 281 -2.12 -17.22 -47.91
C LEU A 281 -3.32 -16.29 -47.72
N LEU A 282 -3.59 -15.82 -46.50
CA LEU A 282 -4.67 -14.86 -46.26
C LEU A 282 -4.50 -13.58 -47.09
N LEU A 283 -3.28 -13.04 -47.14
CA LEU A 283 -2.95 -11.87 -47.96
C LEU A 283 -3.08 -12.15 -49.46
N ALA A 284 -2.67 -13.33 -49.94
CA ALA A 284 -2.82 -13.74 -51.33
C ALA A 284 -4.29 -13.93 -51.75
N LEU A 285 -5.14 -14.35 -50.81
CA LEU A 285 -6.59 -14.44 -50.99
C LEU A 285 -7.31 -13.08 -50.90
N GLY A 286 -6.57 -11.98 -50.80
CA GLY A 286 -7.11 -10.62 -50.85
C GLY A 286 -7.45 -10.01 -49.50
N TRP A 287 -7.02 -10.59 -48.36
CA TRP A 287 -7.21 -9.94 -47.07
C TRP A 287 -6.43 -8.63 -46.99
N HIS A 288 -7.11 -7.57 -46.55
CA HIS A 288 -6.45 -6.28 -46.35
C HIS A 288 -5.46 -6.36 -45.15
N PRO A 289 -4.25 -5.76 -45.23
CA PRO A 289 -3.26 -5.77 -44.15
C PRO A 289 -3.81 -5.34 -42.78
N ARG A 290 -4.70 -4.34 -42.78
CA ARG A 290 -5.41 -3.87 -41.55
C ARG A 290 -6.26 -4.97 -40.90
N THR A 291 -6.85 -5.88 -41.67
CA THR A 291 -7.65 -7.00 -41.15
C THR A 291 -6.75 -8.02 -40.45
N VAL A 292 -5.58 -8.31 -41.03
CA VAL A 292 -4.56 -9.17 -40.40
C VAL A 292 -4.05 -8.54 -39.10
N ILE A 293 -3.78 -7.23 -39.09
CA ILE A 293 -3.37 -6.53 -37.87
C ILE A 293 -4.44 -6.64 -36.78
N LYS A 294 -5.70 -6.33 -37.11
CA LYS A 294 -6.83 -6.44 -36.17
C LYS A 294 -6.97 -7.85 -35.61
N LEU A 295 -6.79 -8.88 -36.44
CA LEU A 295 -6.86 -10.26 -36.00
C LEU A 295 -5.78 -10.58 -34.96
N ILE A 296 -4.52 -10.28 -35.27
CA ILE A 296 -3.38 -10.59 -34.36
C ILE A 296 -3.48 -9.77 -33.07
N VAL A 297 -3.83 -8.48 -33.16
CA VAL A 297 -4.04 -7.64 -31.97
C VAL A 297 -5.20 -8.16 -31.13
N SER A 298 -6.29 -8.65 -31.74
CA SER A 298 -7.39 -9.26 -30.99
C SER A 298 -6.99 -10.58 -30.31
N GLU A 299 -6.15 -11.39 -30.96
CA GLU A 299 -5.59 -12.62 -30.38
C GLU A 299 -4.76 -12.30 -29.13
N SER A 300 -3.91 -11.28 -29.23
CA SER A 300 -3.11 -10.78 -28.11
C SER A 300 -3.95 -10.21 -26.97
N ALA A 301 -4.96 -9.40 -27.30
CA ALA A 301 -5.87 -8.84 -26.31
C ALA A 301 -6.69 -9.91 -25.57
N MET A 302 -7.14 -10.96 -26.28
CA MET A 302 -7.86 -12.08 -25.66
C MET A 302 -6.96 -12.88 -24.72
N LEU A 303 -5.70 -13.12 -25.11
CA LEU A 303 -4.70 -13.77 -24.26
C LEU A 303 -4.43 -12.99 -22.98
N THR A 304 -4.18 -11.69 -23.08
CA THR A 304 -3.88 -10.87 -21.89
C THR A 304 -5.11 -10.55 -21.05
N PHE A 305 -6.30 -10.57 -21.64
CA PHE A 305 -7.55 -10.54 -20.89
C PHE A 305 -7.72 -11.79 -20.04
N ALA A 306 -7.58 -12.98 -20.64
CA ALA A 306 -7.69 -14.24 -19.91
C ALA A 306 -6.60 -14.38 -18.83
N GLY A 307 -5.35 -14.08 -19.18
CA GLY A 307 -4.24 -14.05 -18.21
C GLY A 307 -4.43 -12.98 -17.13
N GLY A 308 -5.02 -11.84 -17.47
CA GLY A 308 -5.36 -10.78 -16.51
C GLY A 308 -6.40 -11.22 -15.49
N ILE A 309 -7.48 -11.89 -15.93
CA ILE A 309 -8.50 -12.45 -15.03
C ILE A 309 -7.87 -13.49 -14.10
N ILE A 310 -7.12 -14.44 -14.64
CA ILE A 310 -6.48 -15.49 -13.85
C ILE A 310 -5.48 -14.87 -12.86
N GLY A 311 -4.69 -13.89 -13.31
CA GLY A 311 -3.75 -13.18 -12.46
C GLY A 311 -4.43 -12.41 -11.33
N ILE A 312 -5.56 -11.75 -11.59
CA ILE A 312 -6.35 -11.07 -10.54
C ILE A 312 -6.86 -12.09 -9.52
N ILE A 313 -7.45 -13.19 -9.98
CA ILE A 313 -7.96 -14.25 -9.09
C ILE A 313 -6.82 -14.81 -8.25
N LEU A 314 -5.68 -15.14 -8.86
CA LEU A 314 -4.50 -15.65 -8.16
C LEU A 314 -3.95 -14.61 -7.17
N GLY A 315 -3.85 -13.34 -7.55
CA GLY A 315 -3.38 -12.27 -6.66
C GLY A 315 -4.26 -12.14 -5.42
N VAL A 316 -5.58 -12.10 -5.60
CA VAL A 316 -6.54 -12.03 -4.48
C VAL A 316 -6.44 -13.29 -3.61
N LEU A 317 -6.43 -14.48 -4.22
CA LEU A 317 -6.37 -15.74 -3.48
C LEU A 317 -5.06 -15.90 -2.70
N LEU A 318 -3.92 -15.55 -3.31
CA LEU A 318 -2.63 -15.61 -2.65
C LEU A 318 -2.58 -14.67 -1.45
N THR A 319 -3.01 -13.42 -1.63
CA THR A 319 -3.00 -12.44 -0.53
C THR A 319 -3.97 -12.82 0.59
N ARG A 320 -5.21 -13.21 0.28
CA ARG A 320 -6.17 -13.69 1.29
C ARG A 320 -5.71 -15.00 1.95
N GLY A 321 -5.04 -15.85 1.19
CA GLY A 321 -4.42 -17.07 1.70
C GLY A 321 -3.32 -16.77 2.71
N LEU A 322 -2.46 -15.77 2.43
CA LEU A 322 -1.45 -15.31 3.38
C LEU A 322 -2.09 -14.84 4.69
N GLU A 323 -3.24 -14.15 4.67
CA GLU A 323 -3.95 -13.73 5.89
C GLU A 323 -4.44 -14.91 6.77
N HIS A 324 -4.63 -16.10 6.17
CA HIS A 324 -5.10 -17.30 6.87
C HIS A 324 -3.98 -18.21 7.36
N ILE A 325 -2.74 -17.99 6.91
CA ILE A 325 -1.58 -18.70 7.44
C ILE A 325 -1.33 -18.19 8.85
N GLU A 326 -1.25 -19.10 9.82
CA GLU A 326 -1.12 -18.76 11.25
C GLU A 326 0.05 -17.81 11.53
N LEU A 327 1.18 -18.00 10.83
CA LEU A 327 2.37 -17.15 10.91
C LEU A 327 2.17 -15.70 10.43
N MET A 328 1.16 -15.45 9.59
CA MET A 328 0.88 -14.16 8.93
C MET A 328 -0.48 -13.58 9.33
N ARG A 329 -1.26 -14.31 10.13
CA ARG A 329 -2.59 -13.91 10.58
C ARG A 329 -2.51 -12.66 11.44
N GLY A 330 -3.25 -11.63 11.04
CA GLY A 330 -3.22 -10.33 11.72
C GLY A 330 -1.91 -9.57 11.54
N LYS A 331 -1.06 -9.94 10.56
CA LYS A 331 0.19 -9.23 10.18
C LYS A 331 0.08 -8.50 8.83
N ILE A 332 -0.98 -8.78 8.09
CA ILE A 332 -1.28 -8.22 6.77
C ILE A 332 -2.77 -7.88 6.78
N ASP A 333 -3.12 -6.65 6.37
CA ASP A 333 -4.51 -6.22 6.20
C ASP A 333 -4.68 -5.74 4.75
N ALA A 334 -4.86 -6.65 3.79
CA ALA A 334 -4.84 -6.26 2.39
C ALA A 334 -6.17 -5.66 1.93
N VAL A 335 -6.11 -4.49 1.30
CA VAL A 335 -7.30 -3.78 0.82
C VAL A 335 -7.45 -3.93 -0.69
N PHE A 336 -8.60 -4.46 -1.10
CA PHE A 336 -8.96 -4.61 -2.51
C PHE A 336 -10.06 -3.63 -2.89
N SER A 337 -9.84 -2.88 -3.96
CA SER A 337 -10.83 -1.96 -4.52
C SER A 337 -11.30 -2.49 -5.88
N PHE A 338 -12.62 -2.57 -6.10
CA PHE A 338 -13.17 -3.05 -7.37
C PHE A 338 -12.75 -2.18 -8.58
N PRO A 339 -12.80 -0.84 -8.50
CA PRO A 339 -12.22 0.03 -9.53
C PRO A 339 -10.75 -0.26 -9.86
N PHE A 340 -9.95 -0.62 -8.87
CA PHE A 340 -8.55 -0.98 -9.08
C PHE A 340 -8.38 -2.27 -9.86
N LEU A 341 -9.13 -3.33 -9.50
CA LEU A 341 -9.08 -4.60 -10.21
C LEU A 341 -9.51 -4.44 -11.68
N LEU A 342 -10.51 -3.59 -11.94
CA LEU A 342 -10.88 -3.21 -13.31
C LEU A 342 -9.76 -2.45 -14.03
N GLY A 343 -9.08 -1.54 -13.33
CA GLY A 343 -7.92 -0.82 -13.86
C GLY A 343 -6.77 -1.75 -14.25
N VAL A 344 -6.47 -2.75 -13.40
CA VAL A 344 -5.45 -3.76 -13.68
C VAL A 344 -5.84 -4.66 -14.87
N LEU A 345 -7.12 -5.01 -14.99
CA LEU A 345 -7.62 -5.75 -16.14
C LEU A 345 -7.54 -4.93 -17.44
N ALA A 346 -7.90 -3.64 -17.37
CA ALA A 346 -7.74 -2.73 -18.50
C ALA A 346 -6.27 -2.60 -18.91
N LEU A 347 -5.37 -2.49 -17.93
CA LEU A 347 -3.92 -2.46 -18.15
C LEU A 347 -3.45 -3.74 -18.86
N SER A 348 -3.91 -4.93 -18.45
CA SER A 348 -3.50 -6.18 -19.11
C SER A 348 -3.90 -6.21 -20.59
N ILE A 349 -5.11 -5.75 -20.94
CA ILE A 349 -5.56 -5.62 -22.33
C ILE A 349 -4.67 -4.64 -23.10
N VAL A 350 -4.37 -3.48 -22.52
CA VAL A 350 -3.50 -2.46 -23.12
C VAL A 350 -2.12 -3.03 -23.44
N LEU A 351 -1.52 -3.78 -22.51
CA LEU A 351 -0.23 -4.45 -22.72
C LEU A 351 -0.33 -5.50 -23.85
N GLY A 352 -1.45 -6.20 -23.96
CA GLY A 352 -1.74 -7.11 -25.06
C GLY A 352 -1.74 -6.42 -26.41
N ILE A 353 -2.43 -5.28 -26.50
CA ILE A 353 -2.50 -4.48 -27.73
C ILE A 353 -1.11 -3.99 -28.12
N PHE A 354 -0.36 -3.36 -27.21
CA PHE A 354 0.98 -2.83 -27.52
C PHE A 354 2.00 -3.93 -27.83
N GLY A 355 2.00 -5.01 -27.06
CA GLY A 355 2.89 -6.16 -27.30
C GLY A 355 2.60 -6.87 -28.62
N GLY A 356 1.34 -6.93 -29.04
CA GLY A 356 0.93 -7.55 -30.31
C GLY A 356 1.03 -6.64 -31.54
N LEU A 357 1.06 -5.31 -31.36
CA LEU A 357 0.94 -4.36 -32.47
C LEU A 357 2.15 -4.39 -33.42
N TYR A 358 3.38 -4.32 -32.90
CA TYR A 358 4.56 -4.36 -33.76
C TYR A 358 4.67 -5.70 -34.52
N PRO A 359 4.56 -6.87 -33.86
CA PRO A 359 4.55 -8.16 -34.56
C PRO A 359 3.47 -8.23 -35.64
N ALA A 360 2.26 -7.72 -35.35
CA ALA A 360 1.15 -7.69 -36.30
C ALA A 360 1.44 -6.83 -37.54
N ILE A 361 2.04 -5.64 -37.35
CA ILE A 361 2.44 -4.76 -38.45
C ILE A 361 3.52 -5.43 -39.30
N LYS A 362 4.50 -6.10 -38.66
CA LYS A 362 5.55 -6.83 -39.36
C LYS A 362 4.95 -7.95 -40.23
N ALA A 363 4.02 -8.73 -39.68
CA ALA A 363 3.33 -9.82 -40.39
C ALA A 363 2.55 -9.33 -41.61
N ALA A 364 1.81 -8.23 -41.44
CA ALA A 364 0.94 -7.68 -42.48
C ALA A 364 1.71 -7.01 -43.63
N ARG A 365 3.01 -6.75 -43.45
CA ARG A 365 3.92 -6.21 -44.48
C ARG A 365 4.71 -7.28 -45.22
N THR A 366 4.59 -8.55 -44.84
CA THR A 366 5.29 -9.66 -45.52
C THR A 366 4.74 -9.84 -46.93
N ARG A 367 5.61 -9.89 -47.94
CA ARG A 367 5.19 -10.11 -49.33
C ARG A 367 4.69 -11.55 -49.49
N PRO A 368 3.51 -11.80 -50.10
CA PRO A 368 2.99 -13.16 -50.29
C PRO A 368 3.98 -14.09 -51.00
N SER A 369 4.74 -13.56 -51.97
CA SER A 369 5.78 -14.30 -52.69
C SER A 369 6.97 -14.72 -51.83
N GLN A 370 7.27 -13.98 -50.75
CA GLN A 370 8.33 -14.34 -49.79
C GLN A 370 7.82 -15.33 -48.75
N ALA A 371 6.56 -15.19 -48.30
CA ALA A 371 5.93 -16.09 -47.34
C ALA A 371 5.73 -17.52 -47.85
N LEU A 372 5.55 -17.71 -49.17
CA LEU A 372 5.39 -19.01 -49.81
C LEU A 372 6.72 -19.70 -50.18
N ARG A 373 7.85 -18.99 -50.08
CA ARG A 373 9.17 -19.46 -50.51
C ARG A 373 10.10 -19.86 -49.34
N GLN A 374 9.66 -19.68 -48.09
CA GLN A 374 10.41 -20.15 -46.92
C GLN A 374 10.22 -21.67 -46.78
N GLU A 375 11.30 -22.43 -46.99
CA GLU A 375 11.45 -23.84 -46.60
C GLU A 375 11.86 -23.96 -45.13
#